data_AF-A0A942J5V2-F1
#
_entry.id   AF-A0A942J5V2-F1
#
_cell.length_a   1.000
_cell.length_b   1.000
_cell.length_c   1.000
_cell.angle_alpha   90.00
_cell.angle_beta   90.00
_cell.angle_gamma   90.00
#
_symmetry.space_group_name_H-M   'P 1'
#
loop_
_entity.id
_entity.type
_entity.pdbx_description
1 polymer ?
#
loop_
_entity_poly.entity_id
_entity_poly.type
_entity_poly.pdbx_seq_one_letter_code
_entity_poly.pdbx_strand_id
1 'polypeptide(L)'
;MNRYGQLAMEHWEQHAPSRVATMTDREGFFTDLGVQVEAQVVELTQGLEGTPVDGESYPQTVGRLTNARMRAEAIVLTELVWIETPELALVEAREEWEATRTPDSWLASWAERIQDAPETEPATEEVEDLAHRWAVTPELLYGLLQAEIPGRFLAENPGVLAEAANIRFLREQT
;
A
#
# COMPACT_ATOMS: atom_id res chain seq x y z
N MET A 1 3.01 -5.19 -28.74
CA MET A 1 2.64 -4.19 -27.72
C MET A 1 2.49 -2.80 -28.34
N ASN A 2 1.42 -2.06 -28.01
CA ASN A 2 1.20 -0.67 -28.45
C ASN A 2 1.76 0.35 -27.42
N ARG A 3 1.55 1.66 -27.66
CA ARG A 3 2.06 2.72 -26.76
C ARG A 3 1.53 2.61 -25.33
N TYR A 4 0.27 2.17 -25.15
CA TYR A 4 -0.35 2.06 -23.84
C TYR A 4 0.20 0.87 -23.05
N GLY A 5 0.44 -0.25 -23.74
CA GLY A 5 1.10 -1.41 -23.15
C GLY A 5 2.52 -1.09 -22.67
N GLN A 6 3.30 -0.35 -23.48
CA GLN A 6 4.64 0.12 -23.08
C GLN A 6 4.57 1.04 -21.86
N LEU A 7 3.69 2.04 -21.90
CA LEU A 7 3.48 2.97 -20.79
C LEU A 7 3.09 2.25 -19.50
N ALA A 8 2.19 1.28 -19.57
CA ALA A 8 1.78 0.47 -18.43
C ALA A 8 2.92 -0.40 -17.90
N MET A 9 3.67 -1.02 -18.80
CA MET A 9 4.82 -1.86 -18.49
C MET A 9 5.90 -1.08 -17.74
N GLU A 10 6.25 0.12 -18.21
CA GLU A 10 7.22 1.02 -17.56
C GLU A 10 6.72 1.51 -16.20
N HIS A 11 5.44 1.88 -16.10
CA HIS A 11 4.84 2.33 -14.84
C HIS A 11 4.87 1.22 -13.78
N TRP A 12 4.50 0.00 -14.17
CA TRP A 12 4.43 -1.13 -13.25
C TRP A 12 5.80 -1.65 -12.84
N GLU A 13 6.83 -1.56 -13.70
CA GLU A 13 8.21 -1.85 -13.28
C GLU A 13 8.68 -0.92 -12.17
N GLN A 14 8.31 0.35 -12.25
CA GLN A 14 8.74 1.35 -11.28
C GLN A 14 7.92 1.23 -10.00
N HIS A 15 6.59 1.08 -10.11
CA HIS A 15 5.69 1.20 -8.96
C HIS A 15 5.20 -0.12 -8.39
N ALA A 16 5.40 -1.26 -9.06
CA ALA A 16 5.04 -2.58 -8.56
C ALA A 16 5.99 -3.68 -9.09
N PRO A 17 7.32 -3.54 -8.91
CA PRO A 17 8.31 -4.44 -9.47
C PRO A 17 8.10 -5.91 -9.06
N SER A 18 7.67 -6.17 -7.82
CA SER A 18 7.42 -7.55 -7.37
C SER A 18 6.26 -8.19 -8.11
N ARG A 19 5.18 -7.44 -8.37
CA ARG A 19 4.05 -7.93 -9.18
C ARG A 19 4.51 -8.31 -10.57
N VAL A 20 5.27 -7.43 -11.22
CA VAL A 20 5.80 -7.67 -12.57
C VAL A 20 6.73 -8.88 -12.59
N ALA A 21 7.60 -9.04 -11.59
CA ALA A 21 8.54 -10.16 -11.51
C ALA A 21 7.85 -11.53 -11.35
N THR A 22 6.65 -11.57 -10.75
CA THR A 22 5.88 -12.81 -10.59
C THR A 22 5.06 -13.20 -11.82
N MET A 23 4.95 -12.33 -12.82
CA MET A 23 4.19 -12.61 -14.04
C MET A 23 4.90 -13.65 -14.92
N THR A 24 4.16 -14.67 -15.34
CA THR A 24 4.69 -15.72 -16.23
C THR A 24 4.87 -15.25 -17.67
N ASP A 25 3.91 -14.49 -18.21
CA ASP A 25 3.99 -13.89 -19.54
C ASP A 25 3.75 -12.38 -19.45
N ARG A 26 4.83 -11.67 -19.15
CA ARG A 26 4.81 -10.22 -18.98
C ARG A 26 4.48 -9.50 -20.29
N GLU A 27 5.13 -9.88 -21.38
CA GLU A 27 4.98 -9.20 -22.67
C GLU A 27 3.58 -9.42 -23.27
N GLY A 28 3.02 -10.63 -23.12
CA GLY A 28 1.64 -10.93 -23.47
C GLY A 28 0.66 -10.10 -22.65
N PHE A 29 0.79 -10.08 -21.32
CA PHE A 29 -0.08 -9.29 -20.45
C PHE A 29 -0.13 -7.80 -20.83
N PHE A 30 1.02 -7.15 -20.97
CA PHE A 30 1.06 -5.72 -21.32
C PHE A 30 0.67 -5.45 -22.78
N THR A 31 0.84 -6.42 -23.68
CA THR A 31 0.29 -6.32 -25.04
C THR A 31 -1.23 -6.32 -25.01
N ASP A 32 -1.85 -7.24 -24.28
CA ASP A 32 -3.31 -7.34 -24.16
C ASP A 32 -3.90 -6.13 -23.43
N LEU A 33 -3.27 -5.70 -22.33
CA LEU A 33 -3.66 -4.50 -21.59
C LEU A 33 -3.60 -3.26 -22.50
N GLY A 34 -2.55 -3.12 -23.31
CA GLY A 34 -2.41 -2.03 -24.25
C GLY A 34 -3.55 -2.00 -25.28
N VAL A 35 -3.93 -3.15 -25.83
CA VAL A 35 -5.07 -3.28 -26.77
C VAL A 35 -6.39 -2.93 -26.07
N GLN A 36 -6.58 -3.39 -24.83
CA GLN A 36 -7.76 -3.08 -24.03
C GLN A 36 -7.89 -1.58 -23.75
N VAL A 37 -6.80 -0.92 -23.35
CA VAL A 37 -6.77 0.54 -23.13
C VAL A 37 -7.11 1.28 -24.41
N GLU A 38 -6.52 0.89 -25.54
CA GLU A 38 -6.79 1.54 -26.84
C GLU A 38 -8.27 1.41 -27.24
N ALA A 39 -8.86 0.22 -27.08
CA ALA A 39 -10.27 -0.02 -27.37
C ALA A 39 -11.19 0.85 -26.50
N GLN A 40 -10.94 0.91 -25.19
CA GLN A 40 -11.75 1.72 -24.26
C GLN A 40 -11.57 3.23 -24.49
N VAL A 41 -10.36 3.69 -24.85
CA VAL A 41 -10.15 5.08 -25.22
C VAL A 41 -10.98 5.45 -26.45
N VAL A 42 -11.01 4.58 -27.48
CA VAL A 42 -11.81 4.83 -28.69
C VAL A 42 -13.30 4.89 -28.36
N GLU A 43 -13.80 3.93 -27.60
CA GLU A 43 -15.21 3.88 -27.18
C GLU A 43 -15.60 5.11 -26.34
N LEU A 44 -14.80 5.44 -25.33
CA LEU A 44 -15.08 6.58 -24.46
C LEU A 44 -14.93 7.91 -25.21
N THR A 45 -13.99 8.01 -26.15
CA THR A 45 -13.86 9.20 -27.01
C THR A 45 -15.18 9.45 -27.75
N GLN A 46 -15.76 8.43 -28.40
CA GLN A 46 -17.04 8.56 -29.11
C GLN A 46 -18.18 9.02 -28.18
N GLY A 47 -18.19 8.57 -26.94
CA GLY A 47 -19.14 9.04 -25.92
C GLY A 47 -18.92 10.49 -25.48
N LEU A 48 -17.66 10.97 -25.49
CA LEU A 48 -17.26 12.30 -25.03
C LEU A 48 -17.21 13.36 -26.15
N GLU A 49 -17.21 12.97 -27.42
CA GLU A 49 -17.13 13.89 -28.57
C GLU A 49 -18.25 14.95 -28.54
N GLY A 50 -19.42 14.61 -28.00
CA GLY A 50 -20.58 15.49 -27.98
C GLY A 50 -21.16 15.76 -29.38
N THR A 51 -22.31 16.44 -29.43
CA THR A 51 -22.96 16.78 -30.69
C THR A 51 -22.22 17.93 -31.39
N PRO A 52 -21.98 17.86 -32.72
CA PRO A 52 -21.48 19.01 -33.49
C PRO A 52 -22.38 20.23 -33.33
N VAL A 53 -21.79 21.42 -33.27
CA VAL A 53 -22.52 22.68 -33.20
C VAL A 53 -22.81 23.19 -34.61
N ASP A 54 -24.02 23.68 -34.87
CA ASP A 54 -24.34 24.28 -36.17
C ASP A 54 -23.43 25.49 -36.46
N GLY A 55 -22.76 25.46 -37.63
CA GLY A 55 -21.78 26.47 -38.02
C GLY A 55 -20.38 26.28 -37.45
N GLU A 56 -20.08 25.13 -36.83
CA GLU A 56 -18.73 24.79 -36.34
C GLU A 56 -17.69 24.85 -37.48
N SER A 57 -16.65 25.66 -37.31
CA SER A 57 -15.52 25.71 -38.23
C SER A 57 -14.61 24.49 -38.06
N TYR A 58 -13.90 24.11 -39.11
CA TYR A 58 -12.99 22.96 -39.09
C TYR A 58 -12.01 22.95 -37.89
N PRO A 59 -11.35 24.07 -37.50
CA PRO A 59 -10.49 24.10 -36.32
C PRO A 59 -11.24 23.80 -35.01
N GLN A 60 -12.50 24.23 -34.89
CA GLN A 60 -13.32 23.98 -33.70
C GLN A 60 -13.68 22.50 -33.60
N THR A 61 -14.05 21.87 -34.72
CA THR A 61 -14.29 20.42 -34.78
C THR A 61 -13.06 19.64 -34.35
N VAL A 62 -11.89 19.96 -34.90
CA VAL A 62 -10.63 19.29 -34.52
C VAL A 62 -10.32 19.48 -33.03
N GLY A 63 -10.53 20.69 -32.50
CA GLY A 63 -10.32 20.97 -31.08
C GLY A 63 -11.24 20.17 -30.16
N ARG A 64 -12.51 20.00 -30.54
CA ARG A 64 -13.49 19.20 -29.79
C ARG A 64 -13.10 17.71 -29.77
N LEU A 65 -12.80 17.13 -30.93
CA LEU A 65 -12.39 15.73 -31.04
C LEU A 65 -11.09 15.45 -30.27
N THR A 66 -10.13 16.37 -30.36
CA THR A 66 -8.86 16.27 -29.62
C THR A 66 -9.08 16.30 -28.11
N ASN A 67 -9.94 17.21 -27.62
CA ASN A 67 -10.28 17.27 -26.19
C ASN A 67 -11.02 16.03 -25.70
N ALA A 68 -11.97 15.51 -26.48
CA ALA A 68 -12.68 14.28 -26.15
C ALA A 68 -11.71 13.11 -25.99
N ARG A 69 -10.77 12.98 -26.93
CA ARG A 69 -9.72 11.95 -26.87
C ARG A 69 -8.81 12.11 -25.66
N MET A 70 -8.32 13.32 -25.37
CA MET A 70 -7.46 13.56 -24.21
C MET A 70 -8.15 13.19 -22.90
N ARG A 71 -9.43 13.53 -22.74
CA ARG A 71 -10.22 13.18 -21.56
C ARG A 71 -10.43 11.67 -21.44
N ALA A 72 -10.76 11.01 -22.56
CA ALA A 72 -10.89 9.56 -22.59
C ALA A 72 -9.59 8.86 -22.19
N GLU A 73 -8.45 9.29 -22.74
CA GLU A 73 -7.14 8.77 -22.37
C GLU A 73 -6.84 8.94 -20.88
N ALA A 74 -7.08 10.12 -20.31
CA ALA A 74 -6.84 10.36 -18.89
C ALA A 74 -7.65 9.42 -17.99
N ILE A 75 -8.95 9.25 -18.29
CA ILE A 75 -9.86 8.40 -17.50
C ILE A 75 -9.41 6.93 -17.58
N VAL A 76 -9.23 6.40 -18.79
CA VAL A 76 -8.91 4.98 -18.98
C VAL A 76 -7.54 4.62 -18.38
N LEU A 77 -6.56 5.52 -18.48
CA LEU A 77 -5.25 5.28 -17.86
C LEU A 77 -5.31 5.27 -16.34
N THR A 78 -6.12 6.13 -15.72
CA THR A 78 -6.38 6.08 -14.28
C THR A 78 -7.06 4.78 -13.86
N GLU A 79 -7.99 4.28 -14.66
CA GLU A 79 -8.73 3.06 -14.32
C GLU A 79 -7.92 1.77 -14.53
N LEU A 80 -7.05 1.72 -15.53
CA LEU A 80 -6.42 0.46 -15.98
C LEU A 80 -4.90 0.42 -15.84
N VAL A 81 -4.23 1.57 -15.75
CA VAL A 81 -2.76 1.64 -15.84
C VAL A 81 -2.12 2.16 -14.55
N TRP A 82 -2.67 3.22 -13.96
CA TRP A 82 -2.07 3.85 -12.79
C TRP A 82 -2.41 3.09 -11.50
N ILE A 83 -1.42 2.38 -10.94
CA ILE A 83 -1.55 1.78 -9.60
C ILE A 83 -1.52 2.90 -8.55
N GLU A 84 -2.58 3.01 -7.74
CA GLU A 84 -2.77 4.09 -6.76
C GLU A 84 -1.81 4.04 -5.56
N THR A 85 -1.28 2.85 -5.22
CA THR A 85 -0.31 2.69 -4.14
C THR A 85 0.94 1.99 -4.66
N PRO A 86 2.01 2.75 -4.95
CA PRO A 86 3.29 2.18 -5.36
C PRO A 86 3.91 1.32 -4.25
N GLU A 87 4.42 0.15 -4.61
CA GLU A 87 5.22 -0.71 -3.73
C GLU A 87 6.44 0.04 -3.19
N LEU A 88 7.11 0.86 -4.01
CA LEU A 88 8.21 1.72 -3.55
C LEU A 88 7.76 2.69 -2.46
N ALA A 89 6.60 3.33 -2.62
CA ALA A 89 6.07 4.24 -1.61
C ALA A 89 5.72 3.52 -0.30
N LEU A 90 5.24 2.27 -0.37
CA LEU A 90 5.01 1.44 0.82
C LEU A 90 6.32 1.03 1.50
N VAL A 91 7.36 0.72 0.74
CA VAL A 91 8.69 0.39 1.27
C VAL A 91 9.29 1.62 1.96
N GLU A 92 9.27 2.78 1.32
CA GLU A 92 9.74 4.04 1.90
C GLU A 92 8.95 4.40 3.16
N ALA A 93 7.62 4.34 3.11
CA ALA A 93 6.76 4.57 4.29
C ALA A 93 7.08 3.58 5.42
N ARG A 94 7.38 2.32 5.09
CA ARG A 94 7.79 1.31 6.07
C ARG A 94 9.14 1.67 6.70
N GLU A 95 10.12 2.08 5.92
CA GLU A 95 11.44 2.47 6.43
C GLU A 95 11.34 3.70 7.36
N GLU A 96 10.57 4.71 6.98
CA GLU A 96 10.31 5.90 7.81
C GLU A 96 9.60 5.54 9.13
N TRP A 97 8.61 4.66 9.05
CA TRP A 97 7.91 4.15 10.22
C TRP A 97 8.84 3.34 11.13
N GLU A 98 9.68 2.45 10.59
CA GLU A 98 10.68 1.70 11.36
C GLU A 98 11.70 2.61 12.05
N ALA A 99 12.08 3.74 11.41
CA ALA A 99 13.01 4.70 11.98
C ALA A 99 12.42 5.52 13.14
N THR A 100 11.09 5.68 13.19
CA THR A 100 10.40 6.56 14.14
C THR A 100 9.59 5.80 15.20
N ARG A 101 9.22 4.54 14.94
CA ARG A 101 8.44 3.73 15.87
C ARG A 101 9.15 3.53 17.20
N THR A 102 8.37 3.27 18.24
CA THR A 102 8.92 2.78 19.50
C THR A 102 9.50 1.37 19.29
N PRO A 103 10.78 1.13 19.63
CA PRO A 103 11.42 -0.18 19.41
C PRO A 103 10.78 -1.25 20.29
N ASP A 104 10.74 -2.50 19.83
CA ASP A 104 10.09 -3.60 20.54
C ASP A 104 10.75 -3.91 21.90
N SER A 105 12.03 -3.55 22.06
CA SER A 105 12.74 -3.60 23.34
C SER A 105 12.10 -2.74 24.44
N TRP A 106 11.26 -1.76 24.08
CA TRP A 106 10.49 -0.99 25.05
C TRP A 106 9.55 -1.87 25.87
N LEU A 107 8.97 -2.94 25.29
CA LEU A 107 8.15 -3.90 26.04
C LEU A 107 8.96 -4.62 27.11
N ALA A 108 10.21 -4.98 26.84
CA ALA A 108 11.10 -5.59 27.84
C ALA A 108 11.38 -4.60 28.98
N SER A 109 11.76 -3.35 28.66
CA SER A 109 11.96 -2.32 29.68
C SER A 109 10.70 -1.97 30.46
N TRP A 110 9.52 -2.14 29.86
CA TRP A 110 8.24 -2.01 30.55
C TRP A 110 8.05 -3.13 31.57
N ALA A 111 8.31 -4.39 31.20
CA ALA A 111 8.18 -5.52 32.09
C ALA A 111 9.24 -5.51 33.22
N GLU A 112 10.50 -5.20 32.91
CA GLU A 112 11.58 -5.08 33.90
C GLU A 112 11.24 -4.05 34.98
N ARG A 113 10.69 -2.90 34.59
CA ARG A 113 10.26 -1.88 35.56
C ARG A 113 9.17 -2.38 36.52
N ILE A 114 8.24 -3.19 36.02
CA ILE A 114 7.17 -3.77 36.85
C ILE A 114 7.74 -4.84 37.78
N GLN A 115 8.70 -5.64 37.30
CA GLN A 115 9.39 -6.64 38.11
C GLN A 115 10.21 -6.01 39.25
N ASP A 116 10.86 -4.88 38.98
CA ASP A 116 11.63 -4.12 39.97
C ASP A 116 10.73 -3.40 41.02
N ALA A 117 9.48 -3.13 40.67
CA ALA A 117 8.50 -2.41 41.50
C ALA A 117 7.13 -3.10 41.46
N PRO A 118 6.96 -4.26 42.13
CA PRO A 118 5.73 -5.07 42.03
C PRO A 118 4.48 -4.36 42.56
N GLU A 119 4.62 -3.32 43.39
CA GLU A 119 3.51 -2.45 43.79
C GLU A 119 2.90 -1.66 42.63
N THR A 120 3.57 -1.63 41.47
CA THR A 120 3.11 -0.99 40.22
C THR A 120 2.57 -1.98 39.21
N GLU A 121 2.23 -3.20 39.65
CA GLU A 121 1.64 -4.22 38.78
C GLU A 121 0.38 -3.67 38.08
N PRO A 122 0.31 -3.74 36.74
CA PRO A 122 -0.79 -3.16 35.98
C PRO A 122 -2.07 -3.97 36.14
N ALA A 123 -3.21 -3.29 36.07
CA ALA A 123 -4.50 -3.97 36.00
C ALA A 123 -4.65 -4.76 34.70
N THR A 124 -5.52 -5.78 34.68
CA THR A 124 -5.81 -6.58 33.48
C THR A 124 -6.20 -5.72 32.28
N GLU A 125 -7.05 -4.71 32.49
CA GLU A 125 -7.47 -3.76 31.45
C GLU A 125 -6.28 -2.99 30.86
N GLU A 126 -5.33 -2.56 31.68
CA GLU A 126 -4.13 -1.85 31.21
C GLU A 126 -3.22 -2.75 30.35
N VAL A 127 -3.15 -4.05 30.68
CA VAL A 127 -2.44 -5.06 29.87
C VAL A 127 -3.16 -5.31 28.55
N GLU A 128 -4.48 -5.41 28.55
CA GLU A 128 -5.29 -5.57 27.34
C GLU A 128 -5.18 -4.36 26.41
N ASP A 129 -5.24 -3.14 26.95
CA ASP A 129 -5.04 -1.90 26.20
C ASP A 129 -3.62 -1.82 25.60
N LEU A 130 -2.62 -2.21 26.39
CA LEU A 130 -1.24 -2.29 25.91
C LEU A 130 -1.10 -3.32 24.79
N ALA A 131 -1.71 -4.49 24.93
CA ALA A 131 -1.73 -5.54 23.93
C ALA A 131 -2.38 -5.06 22.62
N HIS A 132 -3.53 -4.39 22.72
CA HIS A 132 -4.22 -3.82 21.57
C HIS A 132 -3.36 -2.78 20.84
N ARG A 133 -2.77 -1.84 21.59
CA ARG A 133 -1.88 -0.80 21.05
C ARG A 133 -0.64 -1.37 20.38
N TRP A 134 -0.07 -2.42 20.96
CA TRP A 134 1.11 -3.09 20.41
C TRP A 134 0.78 -4.14 19.35
N ALA A 135 -0.50 -4.40 19.10
CA ALA A 135 -0.97 -5.48 18.22
C ALA A 135 -0.41 -6.86 18.60
N VAL A 136 -0.26 -7.12 19.90
CA VAL A 136 0.11 -8.41 20.47
C VAL A 136 -1.05 -8.98 21.29
N THR A 137 -0.91 -10.20 21.81
CA THR A 137 -1.94 -10.78 22.70
C THR A 137 -1.65 -10.48 24.16
N PRO A 138 -2.68 -10.39 25.04
CA PRO A 138 -2.47 -10.24 26.47
C PRO A 138 -1.63 -11.38 27.06
N GLU A 139 -1.77 -12.61 26.55
CA GLU A 139 -0.99 -13.77 26.99
C GLU A 139 0.51 -13.58 26.77
N LEU A 140 0.91 -12.93 25.67
CA LEU A 140 2.31 -12.60 25.43
C LEU A 140 2.84 -11.64 26.49
N LEU A 141 2.06 -10.62 26.85
CA LEU A 141 2.44 -9.62 27.86
C LEU A 141 2.50 -10.21 29.26
N TYR A 142 1.56 -11.08 29.62
CA TYR A 142 1.63 -11.84 30.88
C TYR A 142 2.85 -12.76 30.91
N GLY A 143 3.13 -13.48 29.81
CA GLY A 143 4.34 -14.28 29.67
C GLY A 143 5.61 -13.44 29.86
N LEU A 144 5.63 -12.23 29.31
CA LEU A 144 6.74 -11.29 29.45
C LEU A 144 6.94 -10.81 30.89
N LEU A 145 5.86 -10.51 31.62
CA LEU A 145 5.93 -10.11 33.04
C LEU A 145 6.41 -11.23 33.96
N GLN A 146 6.10 -12.48 33.63
CA GLN A 146 6.51 -13.66 34.40
C GLN A 146 7.89 -14.21 33.98
N ALA A 147 8.47 -13.70 32.89
CA ALA A 147 9.75 -14.17 32.40
C ALA A 147 10.89 -13.73 33.33
N GLU A 148 11.83 -14.64 33.60
CA GLU A 148 13.04 -14.35 34.40
C GLU A 148 13.88 -13.22 33.78
N ILE A 149 13.94 -13.18 32.44
CA ILE A 149 14.65 -12.15 31.67
C ILE A 149 13.73 -11.69 30.53
N PRO A 150 12.98 -10.58 30.69
CA PRO A 150 12.01 -10.12 29.69
C PRO A 150 12.61 -9.90 28.29
N GLY A 151 13.81 -9.33 28.21
CA GLY A 151 14.51 -9.15 26.94
C GLY A 151 14.79 -10.46 26.20
N ARG A 152 15.11 -11.53 26.94
CA ARG A 152 15.33 -12.87 26.35
C ARG A 152 14.03 -13.49 25.84
N PHE A 153 12.95 -13.35 26.60
CA PHE A 153 11.62 -13.84 26.19
C PHE A 153 11.17 -13.21 24.87
N LEU A 154 11.38 -11.89 24.68
CA LEU A 154 11.08 -11.23 23.41
C LEU A 154 11.97 -11.74 22.26
N ALA A 155 13.27 -11.94 22.52
CA ALA A 155 14.21 -12.45 21.52
C ALA A 155 13.89 -13.88 21.06
N GLU A 156 13.23 -14.67 21.90
CA GLU A 156 12.74 -16.02 21.57
C GLU A 156 11.43 -16.00 20.76
N ASN A 157 10.76 -14.84 20.64
CA ASN A 157 9.49 -14.66 19.91
C ASN A 157 9.56 -13.61 18.76
N PRO A 158 10.56 -13.66 17.85
CA PRO A 158 10.75 -12.62 16.85
C PRO A 158 9.62 -12.54 15.82
N GLY A 159 8.98 -13.68 15.50
CA GLY A 159 7.88 -13.73 14.53
C GLY A 159 6.62 -13.00 15.01
N VAL A 160 6.30 -13.10 16.29
CA VAL A 160 5.14 -12.40 16.88
C VAL A 160 5.35 -10.89 16.86
N LEU A 161 6.57 -10.43 17.17
CA LEU A 161 6.91 -9.00 17.14
C LEU A 161 6.93 -8.43 15.73
N ALA A 162 7.45 -9.19 14.76
CA ALA A 162 7.44 -8.79 13.35
C ALA A 162 6.00 -8.65 12.82
N GLU A 163 5.12 -9.59 13.13
CA GLU A 163 3.72 -9.54 12.72
C GLU A 163 2.98 -8.39 13.41
N ALA A 164 3.19 -8.19 14.71
CA ALA A 164 2.64 -7.07 15.44
C ALA A 164 3.12 -5.71 14.89
N ALA A 165 4.39 -5.61 14.46
CA ALA A 165 4.92 -4.44 13.78
C ALA A 165 4.24 -4.21 12.42
N ASN A 166 4.04 -5.26 11.62
CA ASN A 166 3.29 -5.16 10.36
C ASN A 166 1.87 -4.64 10.57
N ILE A 167 1.15 -5.18 11.56
CA ILE A 167 -0.22 -4.75 11.86
C ILE A 167 -0.25 -3.28 12.29
N ARG A 168 0.69 -2.83 13.13
CA ARG A 168 0.78 -1.41 13.54
C ARG A 168 1.06 -0.50 12.36
N PHE A 169 2.02 -0.86 11.50
CA PHE A 169 2.30 -0.12 10.27
C PHE A 169 1.05 0.00 9.39
N LEU A 170 0.34 -1.11 9.14
CA LEU A 170 -0.85 -1.11 8.28
C LEU A 170 -2.00 -0.26 8.85
N ARG A 171 -2.16 -0.19 10.18
CA ARG A 171 -3.16 0.68 10.82
C ARG A 171 -2.89 2.17 10.60
N GLU A 172 -1.64 2.56 10.36
CA GLU A 172 -1.27 3.96 10.06
C GLU A 172 -1.42 4.31 8.57
N GLN A 173 -1.57 3.30 7.71
CA GLN A 173 -1.77 3.49 6.26
C GLN A 173 -3.26 3.55 5.85
N THR A 174 -4.19 3.27 6.78
CA THR A 174 -5.65 3.29 6.56
C THR A 174 -6.31 4.52 7.16
#